data_AF-A0A966VB31-F1
#
_entry.id   AF-A0A966VB31-F1
#
_cell.length_a   1.000
_cell.length_b   1.000
_cell.length_c   1.000
_cell.angle_alpha   90.00
_cell.angle_beta   90.00
_cell.angle_gamma   90.00
#
_symmetry.space_group_name_H-M   'P 1'
#
loop_
_entity.id
_entity.type
_entity.pdbx_description
1 polymer ?
#
loop_
_entity_poly.entity_id
_entity_poly.type
_entity_poly.pdbx_seq_one_letter_code
_entity_poly.pdbx_strand_id
1 'polypeptide(L)'
;MIQTLFKSLRGTDWEILTGFVSPAFFDVVPTVGMARVVGKLLNDYANPAEFEKALKKARKVVPRLSAAECDDPKARGRAVLELYFRQVFDFDAAVLDLRASAFEFKAGKVTWSPKPIFYEWDKDFVAALRLVYGGFYGGDDEKFLAGLAALDLEHAKGSFKAHFGSGDQSAVTFSLATFKKSFHGIFESCKKNKTRLHPDFLALGAYLLCLYEHLEALDVPLDVRGAFDAATRD
;
A
#
# COMPACT_ATOMS: atom_id res chain seq x y z
N MET A 1 -10.04 -11.86 21.41
CA MET A 1 -10.59 -10.49 21.33
C MET A 1 -10.35 -9.86 19.96
N ILE A 2 -9.11 -9.70 19.49
CA ILE A 2 -8.83 -9.12 18.15
C ILE A 2 -9.41 -9.98 17.00
N GLN A 3 -9.22 -11.30 17.01
CA GLN A 3 -9.83 -12.16 15.99
C GLN A 3 -11.37 -12.07 15.94
N THR A 4 -12.01 -11.83 17.08
CA THR A 4 -13.46 -11.62 17.19
C THR A 4 -13.87 -10.28 16.58
N LEU A 5 -13.09 -9.23 16.83
CA LEU A 5 -13.25 -7.91 16.22
C LEU A 5 -13.14 -7.99 14.68
N PHE A 6 -12.13 -8.69 14.16
CA PHE A 6 -11.97 -8.88 12.72
C PHE A 6 -13.11 -9.69 12.11
N LYS A 7 -13.64 -10.71 12.81
CA LYS A 7 -14.84 -11.44 12.35
C LYS A 7 -16.06 -10.53 12.26
N SER A 8 -16.22 -9.55 13.15
CA SER A 8 -17.32 -8.57 13.07
C SER A 8 -17.13 -7.50 11.99
N LEU A 9 -15.96 -7.38 11.36
CA LEU A 9 -15.73 -6.46 10.24
C LEU A 9 -16.14 -7.05 8.88
N ARG A 10 -16.49 -8.35 8.80
CA ARG A 10 -16.99 -8.97 7.56
C ARG A 10 -18.33 -8.37 7.15
N GLY A 11 -18.51 -8.09 5.85
CA GLY A 11 -19.71 -7.42 5.34
C GLY A 11 -19.76 -5.91 5.60
N THR A 12 -18.66 -5.32 6.05
CA THR A 12 -18.51 -3.86 6.17
C THR A 12 -17.41 -3.37 5.23
N ASP A 13 -17.24 -2.05 5.11
CA ASP A 13 -16.15 -1.43 4.35
C ASP A 13 -14.74 -1.85 4.83
N TRP A 14 -14.66 -2.44 6.02
CA TRP A 14 -13.44 -2.94 6.67
C TRP A 14 -13.13 -4.41 6.41
N GLU A 15 -13.93 -5.10 5.59
CA GLU A 15 -13.67 -6.49 5.21
C GLU A 15 -12.28 -6.66 4.57
N ILE A 16 -11.74 -5.60 3.98
CA ILE A 16 -10.37 -5.53 3.44
C ILE A 16 -9.30 -5.90 4.49
N LEU A 17 -9.46 -5.49 5.74
CA LEU A 17 -8.55 -5.83 6.82
C LEU A 17 -8.59 -7.33 7.13
N THR A 18 -9.73 -7.99 6.88
CA THR A 18 -9.88 -9.43 7.14
C THR A 18 -9.27 -10.30 6.04
N GLY A 19 -9.21 -9.80 4.80
CA GLY A 19 -8.61 -10.51 3.66
C GLY A 19 -7.08 -10.51 3.66
N PHE A 20 -6.45 -9.56 4.38
CA PHE A 20 -5.00 -9.41 4.52
C PHE A 20 -4.43 -10.20 5.70
N VAL A 21 -5.16 -10.28 6.80
CA VAL A 21 -4.59 -10.75 8.07
C VAL A 21 -4.65 -12.28 8.18
N SER A 22 -3.54 -12.92 7.77
CA SER A 22 -3.31 -14.36 8.03
C SER A 22 -3.02 -14.63 9.51
N PRO A 23 -3.23 -15.86 10.02
CA PRO A 23 -2.85 -16.21 11.39
C PRO A 23 -1.40 -15.86 11.74
N ALA A 24 -0.47 -16.06 10.80
CA ALA A 24 0.95 -15.75 10.98
C ALA A 24 1.23 -14.26 11.20
N PHE A 25 0.37 -13.36 10.70
CA PHE A 25 0.50 -11.92 10.96
C PHE A 25 0.31 -11.60 12.45
N PHE A 26 -0.68 -12.23 13.09
CA PHE A 26 -0.95 -12.02 14.51
C PHE A 26 0.18 -12.53 15.42
N ASP A 27 0.99 -13.47 14.93
CA ASP A 27 2.15 -13.99 15.68
C ASP A 27 3.32 -12.99 15.72
N VAL A 28 3.40 -12.06 14.75
CA VAL A 28 4.57 -11.20 14.55
C VAL A 28 4.28 -9.71 14.74
N VAL A 29 3.01 -9.31 14.84
CA VAL A 29 2.63 -7.92 15.15
C VAL A 29 2.20 -7.81 16.61
N PRO A 30 2.69 -6.81 17.39
CA PRO A 30 2.25 -6.62 18.76
C PRO A 30 0.73 -6.41 18.87
N THR A 31 0.05 -7.20 19.69
CA THR A 31 -1.42 -7.12 19.93
C THR A 31 -1.89 -5.72 20.33
N VAL A 32 -1.15 -5.05 21.23
CA VAL A 32 -1.45 -3.68 21.66
C VAL A 32 -1.26 -2.68 20.51
N GLY A 33 -0.23 -2.88 19.69
CA GLY A 33 0.00 -2.08 18.49
C GLY A 33 -1.13 -2.22 17.48
N MET A 34 -1.59 -3.46 17.21
CA MET A 34 -2.73 -3.70 16.31
C MET A 34 -4.01 -3.06 16.83
N ALA A 35 -4.31 -3.19 18.12
CA ALA A 35 -5.50 -2.55 18.70
C ALA A 35 -5.46 -1.03 18.54
N ARG A 36 -4.28 -0.42 18.68
CA ARG A 36 -4.07 1.02 18.41
C ARG A 36 -4.32 1.36 16.94
N VAL A 37 -3.75 0.60 16.00
CA VAL A 37 -3.92 0.87 14.56
C VAL A 37 -5.37 0.71 14.13
N VAL A 38 -6.04 -0.36 14.57
CA VAL A 38 -7.47 -0.57 14.29
C VAL A 38 -8.31 0.53 14.94
N GLY A 39 -8.04 0.88 16.20
CA GLY A 39 -8.72 1.98 16.87
C GLY A 39 -8.53 3.32 16.15
N LYS A 40 -7.31 3.60 15.67
CA LYS A 40 -6.99 4.78 14.87
C LYS A 40 -7.76 4.79 13.55
N LEU A 41 -7.75 3.68 12.80
CA LEU A 41 -8.51 3.54 11.55
C LEU A 41 -10.03 3.78 11.75
N LEU A 42 -10.61 3.24 12.83
CA LEU A 42 -12.02 3.45 13.17
C LEU A 42 -12.31 4.90 13.57
N ASN A 43 -11.42 5.52 14.36
CA ASN A 43 -11.54 6.92 14.76
C ASN A 43 -11.39 7.87 13.55
N ASP A 44 -10.44 7.58 12.66
CA ASP A 44 -10.16 8.33 11.44
C ASP A 44 -11.38 8.24 10.49
N TYR A 45 -12.00 7.07 10.34
CA TYR A 45 -13.25 6.91 9.60
C TYR A 45 -14.42 7.70 10.19
N ALA A 46 -14.46 7.84 11.52
CA ALA A 46 -15.45 8.67 12.22
C ALA A 46 -15.11 10.17 12.19
N ASN A 47 -14.01 10.59 11.53
CA ASN A 47 -13.58 11.98 11.45
C ASN A 47 -13.57 12.49 9.99
N PRO A 48 -14.73 12.94 9.46
CA PRO A 48 -14.84 13.44 8.09
C PRO A 48 -13.92 14.62 7.78
N ALA A 49 -13.62 15.47 8.77
CA ALA A 49 -12.83 16.68 8.55
C ALA A 49 -11.36 16.35 8.23
N GLU A 50 -10.75 15.43 8.98
CA GLU A 50 -9.37 15.00 8.69
C GLU A 50 -9.29 14.15 7.42
N PHE A 51 -10.31 13.33 7.15
CA PHE A 51 -10.42 12.63 5.86
C PHE A 51 -10.45 13.61 4.67
N GLU A 52 -11.34 14.61 4.70
CA GLU A 52 -11.45 15.60 3.61
C GLU A 52 -10.16 16.40 3.43
N LYS A 53 -9.45 16.70 4.53
CA LYS A 53 -8.14 17.36 4.48
C LYS A 53 -7.08 16.48 3.81
N ALA A 54 -7.01 15.19 4.15
CA ALA A 54 -6.10 14.23 3.51
C ALA A 54 -6.46 14.04 2.03
N LEU A 55 -7.74 13.82 1.73
CA LEU A 55 -8.26 13.66 0.37
C LEU A 55 -8.00 14.90 -0.49
N LYS A 56 -8.17 16.10 0.05
CA LYS A 56 -7.87 17.36 -0.65
C LYS A 56 -6.39 17.46 -1.03
N LYS A 57 -5.47 16.98 -0.18
CA LYS A 57 -4.04 16.93 -0.51
C LYS A 57 -3.78 15.88 -1.60
N ALA A 58 -4.25 14.66 -1.41
CA ALA A 58 -4.05 13.57 -2.35
C ALA A 58 -4.65 13.85 -3.74
N ARG A 59 -5.80 14.53 -3.82
CA ARG A 59 -6.42 14.95 -5.10
C ARG A 59 -5.56 15.91 -5.92
N LYS A 60 -4.64 16.67 -5.30
CA LYS A 60 -3.74 17.56 -6.03
C LYS A 60 -2.70 16.80 -6.86
N VAL A 61 -2.43 15.56 -6.47
CA VAL A 61 -1.41 14.70 -7.08
C VAL A 61 -2.00 13.54 -7.87
N VAL A 62 -3.32 13.51 -8.06
CA VAL A 62 -3.97 12.56 -8.98
C VAL A 62 -3.48 12.87 -10.40
N PRO A 63 -2.87 11.89 -11.10
CA PRO A 63 -2.35 12.13 -12.44
C PRO A 63 -3.46 12.50 -13.42
N ARG A 64 -3.15 13.43 -14.32
CA ARG A 64 -4.03 13.76 -15.44
C ARG A 64 -3.81 12.79 -16.58
N LEU A 65 -4.88 12.35 -17.19
CA LEU A 65 -4.85 11.50 -18.39
C LEU A 65 -5.55 12.23 -19.53
N SER A 66 -5.06 12.06 -20.76
CA SER A 66 -5.79 12.44 -21.97
C SER A 66 -7.03 11.54 -22.17
N ALA A 67 -7.91 11.92 -23.09
CA ALA A 67 -9.09 11.12 -23.40
C ALA A 67 -8.73 9.71 -23.87
N ALA A 68 -7.71 9.57 -24.73
CA ALA A 68 -7.24 8.27 -25.19
C ALA A 68 -6.62 7.44 -24.05
N GLU A 69 -5.84 8.07 -23.16
CA GLU A 69 -5.29 7.40 -21.97
C GLU A 69 -6.37 6.97 -20.97
N CYS A 70 -7.49 7.70 -20.89
CA CYS A 70 -8.62 7.27 -20.08
C CYS A 70 -9.22 5.96 -20.57
N ASP A 71 -9.04 5.54 -21.83
CA ASP A 71 -9.53 4.28 -22.38
C ASP A 71 -8.46 3.16 -22.37
N ASP A 72 -7.21 3.50 -22.08
CA ASP A 72 -6.09 2.55 -22.01
C ASP A 72 -5.90 2.00 -20.58
N PRO A 73 -6.09 0.69 -20.35
CA PRO A 73 -5.87 0.06 -19.05
C PRO A 73 -4.45 0.28 -18.49
N LYS A 74 -3.42 0.38 -19.35
CA LYS A 74 -2.05 0.63 -18.89
C LYS A 74 -1.88 2.03 -18.35
N ALA A 75 -2.41 3.03 -19.05
CA ALA A 75 -2.38 4.41 -18.58
C ALA A 75 -3.19 4.59 -17.27
N ARG A 76 -4.33 3.90 -17.13
CA ARG A 76 -5.10 3.86 -15.86
C ARG A 76 -4.26 3.25 -14.73
N GLY A 77 -3.65 2.09 -14.96
CA GLY A 77 -2.81 1.42 -13.96
C GLY A 77 -1.61 2.26 -13.54
N ARG A 78 -0.93 2.91 -14.50
CA ARG A 78 0.14 3.88 -14.22
C ARG A 78 -0.35 5.03 -13.33
N ALA A 79 -1.52 5.61 -13.62
CA ALA A 79 -2.05 6.72 -12.84
C ALA A 79 -2.33 6.34 -11.38
N VAL A 80 -2.85 5.13 -11.14
CA VAL A 80 -3.14 4.61 -9.80
C VAL A 80 -1.84 4.30 -9.04
N LEU A 81 -0.85 3.71 -9.72
CA LEU A 81 0.49 3.48 -9.15
C LEU A 81 1.21 4.79 -8.80
N GLU A 82 1.17 5.79 -9.67
CA GLU A 82 1.76 7.10 -9.40
C GLU A 82 1.07 7.78 -8.22
N LEU A 83 -0.27 7.75 -8.15
CA LEU A 83 -1.01 8.23 -6.98
C LEU A 83 -0.60 7.49 -5.70
N TYR A 84 -0.42 6.17 -5.77
CA TYR A 84 0.05 5.38 -4.63
C TYR A 84 1.41 5.88 -4.13
N PHE A 85 2.39 5.99 -5.02
CA PHE A 85 3.75 6.41 -4.67
C PHE A 85 3.78 7.86 -4.19
N ARG A 86 3.10 8.79 -4.87
CA ARG A 86 3.06 10.20 -4.42
C ARG A 86 2.48 10.32 -3.02
N GLN A 87 1.45 9.54 -2.67
CA GLN A 87 0.95 9.54 -1.29
C GLN A 87 1.98 9.04 -0.27
N VAL A 88 2.81 8.06 -0.62
CA VAL A 88 3.88 7.55 0.27
C VAL A 88 5.02 8.55 0.40
N PHE A 89 5.42 9.21 -0.69
CA PHE A 89 6.61 10.05 -0.75
C PHE A 89 6.35 11.52 -0.35
N ASP A 90 5.19 12.08 -0.72
CA ASP A 90 4.91 13.51 -0.51
C ASP A 90 4.18 13.79 0.80
N PHE A 91 3.54 12.77 1.40
CA PHE A 91 2.66 12.96 2.56
C PHE A 91 2.96 11.98 3.69
N ASP A 92 2.67 12.43 4.91
CA ASP A 92 2.71 11.59 6.12
C ASP A 92 1.35 10.92 6.40
N ALA A 93 0.37 11.09 5.49
CA ALA A 93 -0.91 10.41 5.56
C ALA A 93 -1.35 9.97 4.15
N ALA A 94 -2.04 8.83 4.08
CA ALA A 94 -2.58 8.30 2.84
C ALA A 94 -4.09 8.03 2.95
N VAL A 95 -4.81 8.29 1.86
CA VAL A 95 -6.16 7.77 1.64
C VAL A 95 -6.02 6.37 1.03
N LEU A 96 -6.47 5.37 1.78
CA LEU A 96 -6.13 3.97 1.53
C LEU A 96 -6.99 3.32 0.43
N ASP A 97 -8.16 3.89 0.12
CA ASP A 97 -9.08 3.30 -0.84
C ASP A 97 -8.68 3.59 -2.29
N LEU A 98 -7.90 2.67 -2.86
CA LEU A 98 -7.50 2.67 -4.27
C LEU A 98 -8.26 1.67 -5.14
N ARG A 99 -9.36 1.08 -4.66
CA ARG A 99 -10.13 0.08 -5.42
C ARG A 99 -10.64 0.66 -6.73
N ALA A 100 -10.80 -0.17 -7.76
CA ALA A 100 -11.29 0.24 -9.07
C ALA A 100 -12.65 1.00 -8.99
N SER A 101 -13.52 0.60 -8.07
CA SER A 101 -14.83 1.23 -7.84
C SER A 101 -14.76 2.66 -7.31
N ALA A 102 -13.61 3.10 -6.77
CA ALA A 102 -13.39 4.47 -6.33
C ALA A 102 -13.00 5.42 -7.48
N PHE A 103 -12.75 4.89 -8.69
CA PHE A 103 -12.28 5.67 -9.83
C PHE A 103 -13.28 5.70 -10.99
N GLU A 104 -13.38 6.86 -11.63
CA GLU A 104 -14.01 7.03 -12.93
C GLU A 104 -12.99 7.63 -13.89
N PHE A 105 -12.74 6.94 -15.01
CA PHE A 105 -11.86 7.38 -16.09
C PHE A 105 -12.71 7.71 -17.31
N LYS A 106 -12.91 9.01 -17.60
CA LYS A 106 -13.80 9.44 -18.68
C LYS A 106 -13.36 10.75 -19.31
N ALA A 107 -13.30 10.77 -20.66
CA ALA A 107 -13.11 11.97 -21.46
C ALA A 107 -11.91 12.85 -21.02
N GLY A 108 -10.79 12.22 -20.65
CA GLY A 108 -9.57 12.92 -20.21
C GLY A 108 -9.66 13.47 -18.79
N LYS A 109 -10.58 12.95 -17.99
CA LYS A 109 -10.71 13.26 -16.57
C LYS A 109 -10.67 11.97 -15.75
N VAL A 110 -9.84 12.00 -14.72
CA VAL A 110 -9.82 11.00 -13.65
C VAL A 110 -10.55 11.60 -12.45
N THR A 111 -11.67 10.99 -12.06
CA THR A 111 -12.37 11.33 -10.82
C THR A 111 -12.09 10.24 -9.81
N TRP A 112 -11.61 10.62 -8.63
CA TRP A 112 -11.38 9.70 -7.51
C TRP A 112 -12.24 10.06 -6.32
N SER A 113 -13.11 9.12 -5.94
CA SER A 113 -14.13 9.22 -4.89
C SER A 113 -13.98 8.04 -3.91
N PRO A 114 -12.91 8.03 -3.11
CA PRO A 114 -12.62 6.94 -2.17
C PRO A 114 -13.61 6.92 -1.00
N LYS A 115 -13.79 5.75 -0.38
CA LYS A 115 -14.40 5.63 0.95
C LYS A 115 -13.54 6.36 1.99
N PRO A 116 -14.11 6.79 3.14
CA PRO A 116 -13.42 7.59 4.15
C PRO A 116 -12.43 6.77 5.01
N ILE A 117 -11.51 6.07 4.34
CA ILE A 117 -10.47 5.26 4.95
C ILE A 117 -9.14 5.97 4.67
N PHE A 118 -8.62 6.65 5.67
CA PHE A 118 -7.29 7.26 5.61
C PHE A 118 -6.46 6.85 6.83
N TYR A 119 -5.15 7.06 6.73
CA TYR A 119 -4.23 6.75 7.80
C TYR A 119 -3.03 7.69 7.78
N GLU A 120 -2.81 8.40 8.87
CA GLU A 120 -1.54 9.05 9.20
C GLU A 120 -0.51 8.02 9.70
N TRP A 121 0.66 7.99 9.04
CA TRP A 121 1.75 7.06 9.32
C TRP A 121 2.56 7.50 10.54
N ASP A 122 3.15 6.52 11.23
CA ASP A 122 4.29 6.78 12.08
C ASP A 122 5.46 7.32 11.23
N LYS A 123 6.14 8.34 11.76
CA LYS A 123 7.18 9.08 11.03
C LYS A 123 8.40 8.23 10.71
N ASP A 124 8.82 7.39 11.66
CA ASP A 124 9.99 6.53 11.49
C ASP A 124 9.64 5.40 10.53
N PHE A 125 8.42 4.86 10.63
CA PHE A 125 7.92 3.87 9.68
C PHE A 125 7.88 4.38 8.24
N VAL A 126 7.27 5.54 7.97
CA VAL A 126 7.16 6.05 6.59
C VAL A 126 8.52 6.47 6.04
N ALA A 127 9.40 7.02 6.88
CA ALA A 127 10.78 7.34 6.48
C ALA A 127 11.54 6.08 6.05
N ALA A 128 11.47 5.01 6.85
CA ALA A 128 12.11 3.75 6.51
C ALA A 128 11.48 3.10 5.26
N LEU A 129 10.15 3.16 5.11
CA LEU A 129 9.46 2.66 3.93
C LEU A 129 9.89 3.40 2.64
N ARG A 130 10.07 4.72 2.70
CA ARG A 130 10.60 5.52 1.59
C ARG A 130 12.04 5.11 1.21
N LEU A 131 12.87 4.73 2.19
CA LEU A 131 14.20 4.16 1.93
C LEU A 131 14.11 2.79 1.25
N VAL A 132 13.23 1.90 1.72
CA VAL A 132 13.00 0.58 1.09
C VAL A 132 12.56 0.74 -0.36
N TYR A 133 11.53 1.56 -0.63
CA TYR A 133 11.08 1.77 -2.00
C TYR A 133 12.13 2.47 -2.87
N GLY A 134 12.73 3.54 -2.36
CA GLY A 134 13.74 4.31 -3.08
C GLY A 134 15.00 3.50 -3.39
N GLY A 135 15.42 2.63 -2.48
CA GLY A 135 16.54 1.72 -2.71
C GLY A 135 16.22 0.65 -3.74
N PHE A 136 15.05 0.01 -3.63
CA PHE A 136 14.67 -1.05 -4.56
C PHE A 136 14.48 -0.54 -6.00
N TYR A 137 13.62 0.46 -6.22
CA TYR A 137 13.33 0.97 -7.56
C TYR A 137 14.44 1.88 -8.12
N GLY A 138 15.19 2.55 -7.24
CA GLY A 138 16.36 3.34 -7.60
C GLY A 138 17.60 2.52 -7.93
N GLY A 139 17.62 1.22 -7.62
CA GLY A 139 18.79 0.36 -7.82
C GLY A 139 19.92 0.61 -6.81
N ASP A 140 19.59 1.13 -5.63
CA ASP A 140 20.49 1.44 -4.53
C ASP A 140 20.29 0.42 -3.39
N ASP A 141 21.08 -0.66 -3.40
CA ASP A 141 20.96 -1.76 -2.42
C ASP A 141 21.36 -1.30 -1.01
N GLU A 142 22.24 -0.30 -0.86
CA GLU A 142 22.62 0.25 0.45
C GLU A 142 21.45 1.00 1.07
N LYS A 143 20.78 1.87 0.31
CA LYS A 143 19.56 2.56 0.74
C LYS A 143 18.43 1.58 1.06
N PHE A 144 18.28 0.53 0.24
CA PHE A 144 17.32 -0.54 0.48
C PHE A 144 17.58 -1.25 1.83
N LEU A 145 18.83 -1.63 2.08
CA LEU A 145 19.25 -2.27 3.32
C LEU A 145 19.09 -1.35 4.53
N ALA A 146 19.43 -0.06 4.40
CA ALA A 146 19.23 0.92 5.47
C ALA A 146 17.75 1.06 5.86
N GLY A 147 16.84 1.05 4.87
CA GLY A 147 15.39 1.04 5.13
C GLY A 147 14.92 -0.22 5.84
N LEU A 148 15.43 -1.40 5.45
CA LEU A 148 15.13 -2.66 6.15
C LEU A 148 15.69 -2.68 7.58
N ALA A 149 16.89 -2.17 7.79
CA ALA A 149 17.51 -2.05 9.12
C ALA A 149 16.69 -1.14 10.04
N ALA A 150 16.23 0.01 9.54
CA ALA A 150 15.36 0.91 10.29
C ALA A 150 14.00 0.30 10.68
N LEU A 151 13.59 -0.80 10.03
CA LEU A 151 12.39 -1.57 10.36
C LEU A 151 12.69 -2.84 11.16
N ASP A 152 13.94 -3.12 11.51
CA ASP A 152 14.42 -4.40 12.09
C ASP A 152 14.16 -5.62 11.18
N LEU A 153 14.22 -5.45 9.85
CA LEU A 153 13.82 -6.42 8.82
C LEU A 153 14.93 -6.87 7.87
N GLU A 154 16.21 -6.63 8.18
CA GLU A 154 17.34 -7.05 7.33
C GLU A 154 17.33 -8.56 7.01
N HIS A 155 16.97 -9.37 8.02
CA HIS A 155 16.82 -10.82 7.87
C HIS A 155 15.74 -11.23 6.84
N ALA A 156 14.80 -10.33 6.52
CA ALA A 156 13.74 -10.53 5.55
C ALA A 156 14.08 -9.97 4.15
N LYS A 157 15.32 -9.53 3.89
CA LYS A 157 15.77 -8.99 2.59
C LYS A 157 15.30 -9.83 1.40
N GLY A 158 15.51 -11.15 1.47
CA GLY A 158 15.11 -12.08 0.42
C GLY A 158 13.60 -12.08 0.19
N SER A 159 12.80 -12.07 1.27
CA SER A 159 11.33 -12.01 1.19
C SER A 159 10.84 -10.69 0.60
N PHE A 160 11.45 -9.56 0.96
CA PHE A 160 11.12 -8.26 0.37
C PHE A 160 11.48 -8.18 -1.11
N LYS A 161 12.67 -8.64 -1.52
CA LYS A 161 13.04 -8.70 -2.95
C LYS A 161 12.10 -9.62 -3.73
N ALA A 162 11.75 -10.78 -3.18
CA ALA A 162 10.78 -11.68 -3.80
C ALA A 162 9.38 -11.05 -3.88
N HIS A 163 8.97 -10.26 -2.89
CA HIS A 163 7.70 -9.55 -2.86
C HIS A 163 7.63 -8.45 -3.93
N PHE A 164 8.66 -7.62 -4.03
CA PHE A 164 8.72 -6.59 -5.08
C PHE A 164 8.87 -7.20 -6.48
N GLY A 165 9.46 -8.39 -6.59
CA GLY A 165 9.61 -9.12 -7.83
C GLY A 165 11.03 -9.04 -8.38
N SER A 166 11.19 -9.56 -9.60
CA SER A 166 12.48 -9.62 -10.30
C SER A 166 12.42 -8.88 -11.63
N GLY A 167 13.58 -8.51 -12.17
CA GLY A 167 13.68 -7.70 -13.39
C GLY A 167 13.57 -6.20 -13.12
N ASP A 168 13.45 -5.41 -14.18
CA ASP A 168 13.44 -3.95 -14.15
C ASP A 168 12.09 -3.32 -13.75
N GLN A 169 11.08 -4.16 -13.47
CA GLN A 169 9.71 -3.79 -13.10
C GLN A 169 8.96 -2.98 -14.17
N SER A 170 9.35 -3.11 -15.44
CA SER A 170 8.69 -2.44 -16.58
C SER A 170 7.42 -3.14 -17.08
N ALA A 171 7.21 -4.40 -16.68
CA ALA A 171 6.08 -5.23 -17.12
C ALA A 171 5.60 -6.19 -16.02
N VAL A 172 5.00 -5.64 -14.97
CA VAL A 172 4.48 -6.39 -13.82
C VAL A 172 3.01 -6.73 -14.02
N THR A 173 2.65 -8.01 -13.91
CA THR A 173 1.25 -8.46 -13.81
C THR A 173 0.90 -8.68 -12.34
N PHE A 174 -0.19 -8.07 -11.90
CA PHE A 174 -0.61 -8.10 -10.51
C PHE A 174 -1.49 -9.31 -10.23
N SER A 175 -1.29 -9.92 -9.05
CA SER A 175 -2.17 -10.97 -8.55
C SER A 175 -2.31 -10.91 -7.04
N LEU A 176 -3.55 -10.85 -6.54
CA LEU A 176 -3.84 -10.88 -5.12
C LEU A 176 -3.37 -12.17 -4.45
N ALA A 177 -3.40 -13.30 -5.16
CA ALA A 177 -2.92 -14.57 -4.64
C ALA A 177 -1.40 -14.55 -4.42
N THR A 178 -0.64 -14.06 -5.40
CA THR A 178 0.82 -13.91 -5.32
C THR A 178 1.22 -12.89 -4.26
N PHE A 179 0.48 -11.79 -4.16
CA PHE A 179 0.64 -10.79 -3.10
C PHE A 179 0.50 -11.41 -1.70
N LYS A 180 -0.61 -12.12 -1.44
CA LYS A 180 -0.85 -12.77 -0.14
C LYS A 180 0.24 -13.76 0.21
N LYS A 181 0.70 -14.55 -0.77
CA LYS A 181 1.77 -15.53 -0.59
C LYS A 181 3.12 -14.87 -0.26
N SER A 182 3.49 -13.81 -0.97
CA SER A 182 4.77 -13.11 -0.73
C SER A 182 4.79 -12.39 0.62
N PHE A 183 3.68 -11.73 1.01
CA PHE A 183 3.55 -11.15 2.35
C PHE A 183 3.61 -12.20 3.46
N HIS A 184 2.97 -13.37 3.26
CA HIS A 184 3.08 -14.47 4.21
C HIS A 184 4.54 -14.89 4.43
N GLY A 185 5.35 -14.93 3.39
CA GLY A 185 6.79 -15.21 3.49
C GLY A 185 7.58 -14.17 4.30
N ILE A 186 7.14 -12.90 4.32
CA ILE A 186 7.72 -11.87 5.20
C ILE A 186 7.35 -12.19 6.66
N PHE A 187 6.10 -12.57 6.94
CA PHE A 187 5.64 -12.91 8.29
C PHE A 187 6.34 -14.16 8.83
N GLU A 188 6.49 -15.20 8.01
CA GLU A 188 7.23 -16.40 8.39
C GLU A 188 8.70 -16.09 8.69
N SER A 189 9.32 -15.19 7.91
CA SER A 189 10.69 -14.72 8.18
C SER A 189 10.78 -14.04 9.55
N CYS A 190 9.83 -13.16 9.87
CA CYS A 190 9.81 -12.47 11.16
C CYS A 190 9.63 -13.46 12.32
N LYS A 191 8.69 -14.41 12.18
CA LYS A 191 8.43 -15.45 13.17
C LYS A 191 9.67 -16.30 13.42
N LYS A 192 10.35 -16.74 12.36
CA LYS A 192 11.58 -17.55 12.43
C LYS A 192 12.70 -16.79 13.17
N ASN A 193 12.81 -15.49 12.94
CA ASN A 193 13.86 -14.65 13.52
C ASN A 193 13.45 -13.96 14.83
N LYS A 194 12.24 -14.24 15.34
CA LYS A 194 11.68 -13.63 16.57
C LYS A 194 11.65 -12.10 16.54
N THR A 195 11.57 -11.52 15.35
CA THR A 195 11.42 -10.09 15.14
C THR A 195 9.93 -9.74 15.08
N ARG A 196 9.63 -8.46 15.27
CA ARG A 196 8.26 -7.96 15.22
C ARG A 196 8.10 -7.00 14.06
N LEU A 197 6.96 -7.07 13.39
CA LEU A 197 6.60 -6.08 12.40
C LEU A 197 6.05 -4.83 13.08
N HIS A 198 6.41 -3.67 12.53
CA HIS A 198 5.82 -2.40 12.92
C HIS A 198 4.29 -2.43 12.76
N PRO A 199 3.49 -1.88 13.69
CA PRO A 199 2.03 -1.93 13.61
C PRO A 199 1.45 -1.35 12.31
N ASP A 200 2.07 -0.32 11.75
CA ASP A 200 1.61 0.33 10.50
C ASP A 200 1.67 -0.57 9.27
N PHE A 201 2.35 -1.72 9.32
CA PHE A 201 2.23 -2.75 8.28
C PHE A 201 0.78 -3.23 8.09
N LEU A 202 -0.09 -3.10 9.10
CA LEU A 202 -1.51 -3.38 8.95
C LEU A 202 -2.19 -2.39 7.99
N ALA A 203 -1.95 -1.09 8.18
CA ALA A 203 -2.52 -0.04 7.31
C ALA A 203 -1.89 -0.09 5.91
N LEU A 204 -0.57 -0.32 5.81
CA LEU A 204 0.12 -0.54 4.55
C LEU A 204 -0.43 -1.76 3.80
N GLY A 205 -0.67 -2.86 4.51
CA GLY A 205 -1.28 -4.06 3.94
C GLY A 205 -2.67 -3.83 3.36
N ALA A 206 -3.52 -3.10 4.08
CA ALA A 206 -4.84 -2.69 3.59
C ALA A 206 -4.73 -1.82 2.33
N TYR A 207 -3.80 -0.86 2.34
CA TYR A 207 -3.55 0.06 1.23
C TYR A 207 -3.10 -0.70 -0.03
N LEU A 208 -2.15 -1.62 0.12
CA LEU A 208 -1.67 -2.46 -0.97
C LEU A 208 -2.75 -3.44 -1.44
N LEU A 209 -3.63 -3.92 -0.57
CA LEU A 209 -4.73 -4.79 -0.99
C LEU A 209 -5.71 -4.06 -1.92
N CYS A 210 -6.09 -2.81 -1.61
CA CYS A 210 -6.87 -1.95 -2.51
C CYS A 210 -6.18 -1.77 -3.86
N LEU A 211 -4.88 -1.50 -3.83
CA LEU A 211 -4.07 -1.30 -5.03
C LEU A 211 -4.05 -2.57 -5.88
N TYR A 212 -3.69 -3.71 -5.31
CA TYR A 212 -3.61 -4.98 -6.05
C TYR A 212 -4.96 -5.41 -6.60
N GLU A 213 -6.06 -5.21 -5.88
CA GLU A 213 -7.42 -5.46 -6.39
C GLU A 213 -7.68 -4.65 -7.67
N HIS A 214 -7.33 -3.37 -7.67
CA HIS A 214 -7.49 -2.52 -8.85
C HIS A 214 -6.59 -2.98 -9.99
N LEU A 215 -5.30 -3.17 -9.73
CA LEU A 215 -4.31 -3.45 -10.78
C LEU A 215 -4.49 -4.86 -11.39
N GLU A 216 -4.91 -5.85 -10.59
CA GLU A 216 -5.26 -7.19 -11.09
C GLU A 216 -6.50 -7.12 -12.00
N ALA A 217 -7.50 -6.30 -11.68
CA ALA A 217 -8.70 -6.14 -12.50
C ALA A 217 -8.45 -5.48 -13.86
N LEU A 218 -7.32 -4.78 -14.05
CA LEU A 218 -6.93 -4.22 -15.34
C LEU A 218 -6.39 -5.29 -16.32
N ASP A 219 -5.95 -6.44 -15.81
CA ASP A 219 -5.43 -7.60 -16.56
C ASP A 219 -4.42 -7.23 -17.68
N VAL A 220 -3.50 -6.32 -17.35
CA VAL A 220 -2.42 -5.91 -18.25
C VAL A 220 -1.08 -5.81 -17.50
N PRO A 221 0.07 -6.03 -18.18
CA PRO A 221 1.36 -5.74 -17.60
C PRO A 221 1.56 -4.22 -17.45
N LEU A 222 2.07 -3.79 -16.29
CA LEU A 222 2.25 -2.40 -15.90
C LEU A 222 3.72 -2.07 -15.61
N ASP A 223 4.13 -0.85 -15.98
CA ASP A 223 5.45 -0.30 -15.67
C ASP A 223 5.43 0.34 -14.28
N VAL A 224 5.79 -0.45 -13.27
CA VAL A 224 5.80 -0.02 -11.87
C VAL A 224 6.99 0.91 -11.61
N ARG A 225 8.14 0.64 -12.22
CA ARG A 225 9.33 1.50 -12.08
C ARG A 225 9.11 2.86 -12.71
N GLY A 226 8.51 2.92 -13.90
CA GLY A 226 8.14 4.18 -14.55
C GLY A 226 7.14 4.99 -13.72
N ALA A 227 6.17 4.34 -13.08
CA ALA A 227 5.25 5.02 -12.17
C ALA A 227 5.94 5.54 -10.89
N PHE A 228 6.86 4.76 -10.32
CA PHE A 228 7.70 5.19 -9.19
C PHE A 228 8.55 6.41 -9.56
N ASP A 229 9.23 6.35 -10.70
CA ASP A 229 10.06 7.44 -11.23
C ASP A 229 9.23 8.72 -11.44
N ALA A 230 8.03 8.60 -12.04
CA ALA A 230 7.14 9.74 -12.25
C ALA A 230 6.64 10.37 -10.93
N ALA A 231 6.47 9.55 -9.89
CA ALA A 231 6.00 10.01 -8.59
C ALA A 231 7.08 10.64 -7.71
N THR A 232 8.37 10.38 -8.00
CA THR A 232 9.48 10.75 -7.12
C THR A 232 10.50 11.71 -7.75
N ARG A 233 10.28 12.11 -9.01
CA ARG A 233 11.02 13.20 -9.65
C ARG A 233 10.43 14.55 -9.22
N ASP A 234 11.30 15.45 -8.78
CA ASP A 234 10.98 16.84 -8.43
C ASP A 234 10.39 17.63 -9.62
#